data_AF-A0A0N0SLZ8-F1
#
_entry.id   AF-A0A0N0SLZ8-F1
#
_cell.length_a   1.000
_cell.length_b   1.000
_cell.length_c   1.000
_cell.angle_alpha   90.00
_cell.angle_beta   90.00
_cell.angle_gamma   90.00
#
_symmetry.space_group_name_H-M   'P 1'
#
loop_
_entity.id
_entity.type
_entity.pdbx_description
1 polymer ?
#
loop_
_entity_poly.entity_id
_entity_poly.type
_entity_poly.pdbx_seq_one_letter_code
_entity_poly.pdbx_strand_id
1 'polypeptide(L)'
;VAHLGWLRGQIASIEARLARPLGAKADKREGLARGYASRSEWHAKSRRLHTLKDRLAVVETDRAAGRVHVVRGGKRLANTRHHLQAAGLDVAAWRQRWQAERMFLAADGEAGKRFGNETIRVTDTGQVSAKLPAPLARLANAPHGRYVLDATVRFQHRGQEWRDRVTANRAVAYRIHHDVVRGRWYVTASWQRTAAAVLPLEAALARGVVGVDMNDDHLAAWQLDVHGNPVGEPQRYFY
;
A
#
# COMPACT_ATOMS: atom_id res chain seq x y z
N VAL A 1 -18.40 -4.41 -4.18
CA VAL A 1 -18.49 -5.90 -4.21
C VAL A 1 -17.33 -6.56 -3.46
N ALA A 2 -16.06 -6.18 -3.72
CA ALA A 2 -14.89 -6.77 -3.05
C ALA A 2 -14.92 -6.72 -1.51
N HIS A 3 -15.37 -5.62 -0.89
CA HIS A 3 -15.41 -5.51 0.58
C HIS A 3 -16.41 -6.49 1.24
N LEU A 4 -17.60 -6.64 0.66
CA LEU A 4 -18.62 -7.58 1.14
C LEU A 4 -18.16 -9.03 0.98
N GLY A 5 -17.59 -9.37 -0.19
CA GLY A 5 -17.03 -10.70 -0.42
C GLY A 5 -15.91 -11.02 0.58
N TRP A 6 -15.04 -10.05 0.88
CA TRP A 6 -14.01 -10.20 1.89
C TRP A 6 -14.58 -10.43 3.30
N LEU A 7 -15.59 -9.65 3.73
CA LEU A 7 -16.22 -9.82 5.05
C LEU A 7 -16.83 -11.22 5.18
N ARG A 8 -17.62 -11.64 4.19
CA ARG A 8 -18.25 -12.98 4.17
C ARG A 8 -17.20 -14.10 4.20
N GLY A 9 -16.14 -13.98 3.40
CA GLY A 9 -15.04 -14.95 3.40
C GLY A 9 -14.30 -15.02 4.74
N GLN A 10 -14.06 -13.89 5.40
CA GLN A 10 -13.44 -13.87 6.73
C GLN A 10 -14.35 -14.48 7.81
N ILE A 11 -15.65 -14.19 7.77
CA ILE A 11 -16.66 -14.76 8.68
C ILE A 11 -16.67 -16.29 8.51
N ALA A 12 -16.85 -16.78 7.29
CA ALA A 12 -16.87 -18.22 7.00
C ALA A 12 -15.57 -18.91 7.43
N SER A 13 -14.41 -18.30 7.19
CA SER A 13 -13.13 -18.84 7.62
C SER A 13 -12.99 -18.95 9.15
N ILE A 14 -13.49 -17.96 9.90
CA ILE A 14 -13.45 -17.99 11.36
C ILE A 14 -14.47 -19.00 11.91
N GLU A 15 -15.69 -19.04 11.38
CA GLU A 15 -16.72 -20.01 11.77
C GLU A 15 -16.26 -21.45 11.57
N ALA A 16 -15.69 -21.74 10.39
CA ALA A 16 -15.15 -23.06 10.07
C ALA A 16 -14.05 -23.50 11.05
N ARG A 17 -13.27 -22.56 11.60
CA ARG A 17 -12.24 -22.86 12.60
C ARG A 17 -12.76 -22.93 14.03
N LEU A 18 -13.77 -22.12 14.38
CA LEU A 18 -14.42 -22.14 15.70
C LEU A 18 -15.22 -23.44 15.93
N ALA A 19 -15.78 -24.01 14.86
CA ALA A 19 -16.52 -25.28 14.88
C ALA A 19 -15.62 -26.51 15.11
N ARG A 20 -14.29 -26.34 15.08
CA ARG A 20 -13.33 -27.44 15.27
C ARG A 20 -12.87 -27.49 16.73
N PRO A 21 -12.56 -28.69 17.26
CA PRO A 21 -11.93 -28.82 18.57
C PRO A 21 -10.62 -28.01 18.65
N LEU A 22 -10.27 -27.57 19.85
CA LEU A 22 -8.99 -26.89 20.08
C LEU A 22 -7.82 -27.78 19.68
N GLY A 23 -6.83 -27.21 19.01
CA GLY A 23 -5.64 -27.92 18.51
C GLY A 23 -5.90 -28.87 17.34
N ALA A 24 -7.14 -28.98 16.83
CA ALA A 24 -7.43 -29.87 15.71
C ALA A 24 -6.59 -29.53 14.48
N LYS A 25 -5.95 -30.55 13.90
CA LYS A 25 -5.21 -30.40 12.64
C LYS A 25 -6.19 -30.16 11.48
N ALA A 26 -5.69 -29.49 10.44
CA ALA A 26 -6.44 -29.36 9.18
C ALA A 26 -6.47 -30.71 8.46
N ASP A 27 -7.57 -30.99 7.76
CA ASP A 27 -7.68 -32.11 6.83
C ASP A 27 -8.00 -31.56 5.44
N LYS A 28 -7.07 -31.73 4.50
CA LYS A 28 -7.27 -31.27 3.13
C LYS A 28 -8.16 -32.20 2.30
N ARG A 29 -8.22 -33.49 2.63
CA ARG A 29 -9.06 -34.48 1.93
C ARG A 29 -10.52 -34.27 2.27
N GLU A 30 -10.81 -34.00 3.54
CA GLU A 30 -12.17 -33.72 4.03
C GLU A 30 -12.55 -32.22 3.97
N GLY A 31 -11.63 -31.36 3.54
CA GLY A 31 -11.86 -29.91 3.45
C GLY A 31 -12.00 -29.21 4.82
N LEU A 32 -11.51 -29.83 5.90
CA LEU A 32 -11.65 -29.33 7.27
C LEU A 32 -10.54 -28.35 7.62
N ALA A 33 -10.94 -27.17 8.09
CA ALA A 33 -10.01 -26.19 8.62
C ALA A 33 -9.38 -26.67 9.94
N ARG A 34 -8.21 -26.12 10.29
CA ARG A 34 -7.60 -26.33 11.60
C ARG A 34 -8.37 -25.59 12.70
N GLY A 35 -8.43 -26.18 13.90
CA GLY A 35 -8.90 -25.51 15.10
C GLY A 35 -7.99 -24.35 15.54
N TYR A 36 -8.45 -23.60 16.53
CA TYR A 36 -7.61 -22.63 17.24
C TYR A 36 -6.70 -23.35 18.24
N ALA A 37 -5.51 -22.80 18.49
CA ALA A 37 -4.49 -23.49 19.29
C ALA A 37 -4.84 -23.52 20.78
N SER A 38 -5.52 -22.47 21.27
CA SER A 38 -5.85 -22.31 22.68
C SER A 38 -7.26 -21.75 22.88
N ARG A 39 -7.76 -21.88 24.12
CA ARG A 39 -9.04 -21.30 24.53
C ARG A 39 -9.02 -19.78 24.49
N SER A 40 -7.89 -19.15 24.79
CA SER A 40 -7.73 -17.69 24.71
C SER A 40 -7.78 -17.19 23.26
N GLU A 41 -7.11 -17.88 22.34
CA GLU A 41 -7.19 -17.58 20.90
C GLU A 41 -8.63 -17.78 20.40
N TRP A 42 -9.26 -18.91 20.74
CA TRP A 42 -10.64 -19.21 20.39
C TRP A 42 -11.59 -18.09 20.86
N HIS A 43 -11.48 -17.67 22.12
CA HIS A 43 -12.33 -16.61 22.68
C HIS A 43 -12.11 -15.27 21.97
N ALA A 44 -10.86 -14.89 21.73
CA ALA A 44 -10.54 -13.67 20.98
C ALA A 44 -11.13 -13.70 19.55
N LYS A 45 -11.13 -14.86 18.90
CA LYS A 45 -11.66 -15.05 17.55
C LYS A 45 -13.18 -15.12 17.51
N SER A 46 -13.82 -15.68 18.54
CA SER A 46 -15.27 -15.63 18.73
C SER A 46 -15.77 -14.18 18.86
N ARG A 47 -15.11 -13.35 19.68
CA ARG A 47 -15.43 -11.91 19.75
C ARG A 47 -15.23 -11.20 18.41
N ARG A 48 -14.11 -11.48 17.72
CA ARG A 48 -13.86 -10.94 16.38
C ARG A 48 -14.94 -11.36 15.37
N LEU A 49 -15.45 -12.58 15.45
CA LEU A 49 -16.53 -13.06 14.58
C LEU A 49 -17.78 -12.19 14.74
N HIS A 50 -18.17 -11.91 15.99
CA HIS A 50 -19.34 -11.05 16.25
C HIS A 50 -19.14 -9.64 15.66
N THR A 51 -17.99 -9.01 15.91
CA THR A 51 -17.67 -7.70 15.29
C THR A 51 -17.71 -7.72 13.76
N LEU A 52 -17.29 -8.82 13.12
CA LEU A 52 -17.37 -8.95 11.67
C LEU A 52 -18.80 -9.12 11.17
N LYS A 53 -19.64 -9.86 11.90
CA LYS A 53 -21.07 -10.03 11.58
C LYS A 53 -21.83 -8.72 11.70
N ASP A 54 -21.62 -7.97 12.79
CA ASP A 54 -22.24 -6.65 12.98
C ASP A 54 -21.84 -5.70 11.85
N ARG A 55 -20.54 -5.71 11.49
CA ARG A 55 -20.03 -4.91 10.38
C ARG A 55 -20.62 -5.34 9.04
N LEU A 56 -20.81 -6.64 8.81
CA LEU A 56 -21.46 -7.13 7.60
C LEU A 56 -22.90 -6.63 7.50
N ALA A 57 -23.67 -6.73 8.58
CA ALA A 57 -25.05 -6.26 8.65
C ALA A 57 -25.19 -4.76 8.32
N VAL A 58 -24.28 -3.92 8.84
CA VAL A 58 -24.24 -2.49 8.52
C VAL A 58 -24.00 -2.28 7.02
N VAL A 59 -22.98 -2.93 6.45
CA VAL A 59 -22.63 -2.74 5.03
C VAL A 59 -23.72 -3.28 4.10
N GLU A 60 -24.41 -4.37 4.47
CA GLU A 60 -25.55 -4.91 3.73
C GLU A 60 -26.74 -3.95 3.77
N THR A 61 -27.03 -3.37 4.93
CA THR A 61 -28.09 -2.36 5.08
C THR A 61 -27.80 -1.11 4.25
N ASP A 62 -26.57 -0.59 4.31
CA ASP A 62 -26.18 0.58 3.52
C ASP A 62 -26.24 0.29 2.02
N ARG A 63 -25.82 -0.91 1.60
CA ARG A 63 -25.92 -1.31 0.20
C ARG A 63 -27.38 -1.38 -0.26
N ALA A 64 -28.27 -1.99 0.54
CA ALA A 64 -29.69 -2.07 0.22
C ALA A 64 -30.33 -0.68 0.12
N ALA A 65 -29.90 0.26 0.96
CA ALA A 65 -30.33 1.65 0.95
C ALA A 65 -29.62 2.53 -0.11
N GLY A 66 -28.72 1.98 -0.93
CA GLY A 66 -27.95 2.75 -1.91
C GLY A 66 -26.99 3.78 -1.30
N ARG A 67 -26.64 3.65 -0.02
CA ARG A 67 -25.78 4.59 0.71
C ARG A 67 -24.30 4.26 0.51
N VAL A 68 -23.51 5.29 0.19
CA VAL A 68 -22.06 5.18 0.05
C VAL A 68 -21.36 6.19 0.97
N HIS A 69 -20.58 5.69 1.92
CA HIS A 69 -19.78 6.52 2.81
C HIS A 69 -18.42 6.84 2.18
N VAL A 70 -18.26 8.05 1.65
CA VAL A 70 -16.99 8.53 1.06
C VAL A 70 -16.44 9.69 1.86
N VAL A 71 -15.17 9.57 2.27
CA VAL A 71 -14.45 10.62 2.97
C VAL A 71 -13.19 10.96 2.18
N ARG A 72 -13.24 12.06 1.41
CA ARG A 72 -12.06 12.55 0.68
C ARG A 72 -11.03 13.10 1.67
N GLY A 73 -9.79 12.62 1.57
CA GLY A 73 -8.74 12.87 2.56
C GLY A 73 -8.60 11.77 3.63
N GLY A 74 -9.44 10.75 3.58
CA GLY A 74 -9.30 9.53 4.37
C GLY A 74 -10.09 9.51 5.68
N LYS A 75 -10.77 8.38 5.92
CA LYS A 75 -11.56 8.13 7.13
C LYS A 75 -10.73 8.28 8.42
N ARG A 76 -9.48 7.82 8.41
CA ARG A 76 -8.59 7.91 9.58
C ARG A 76 -8.39 9.36 10.01
N LEU A 77 -8.04 10.24 9.08
CA LEU A 77 -7.80 11.65 9.38
C LEU A 77 -9.08 12.37 9.81
N ALA A 78 -10.23 12.02 9.24
CA ALA A 78 -11.53 12.53 9.71
C ALA A 78 -11.78 12.12 11.17
N ASN A 79 -11.61 10.84 11.50
CA ASN A 79 -11.80 10.36 12.86
C ASN A 79 -10.80 10.98 13.85
N THR A 80 -9.56 11.23 13.43
CA THR A 80 -8.55 11.91 14.24
C THR A 80 -9.00 13.30 14.71
N ARG A 81 -9.92 13.96 13.99
CA ARG A 81 -10.49 15.26 14.41
C ARG A 81 -11.14 15.21 15.79
N HIS A 82 -11.69 14.06 16.17
CA HIS A 82 -12.36 13.84 17.47
C HIS A 82 -11.38 13.41 18.57
N HIS A 83 -10.14 13.09 18.22
CA HIS A 83 -9.11 12.55 19.13
C HIS A 83 -7.77 13.28 18.96
N LEU A 84 -7.83 14.61 18.82
CA LEU A 84 -6.66 15.45 18.51
C LEU A 84 -5.56 15.35 19.57
N GLN A 85 -5.92 15.40 20.85
CA GLN A 85 -4.97 15.27 21.97
C GLN A 85 -4.23 13.93 21.94
N ALA A 86 -4.96 12.82 21.77
CA ALA A 86 -4.36 11.49 21.66
C ALA A 86 -3.47 11.34 20.41
N ALA A 87 -3.73 12.12 19.37
CA ALA A 87 -2.92 12.15 18.16
C ALA A 87 -1.75 13.16 18.21
N GLY A 88 -1.60 13.91 19.31
CA GLY A 88 -0.59 14.96 19.44
C GLY A 88 -0.76 16.08 18.39
N LEU A 89 -2.00 16.40 18.02
CA LEU A 89 -2.32 17.43 17.03
C LEU A 89 -3.19 18.52 17.63
N ASP A 90 -2.98 19.75 17.16
CA ASP A 90 -3.96 20.81 17.31
C ASP A 90 -4.92 20.85 16.09
N VAL A 91 -5.89 21.76 16.15
CA VAL A 91 -6.89 21.93 15.08
C VAL A 91 -6.27 22.47 13.79
N ALA A 92 -5.25 23.33 13.89
CA ALA A 92 -4.64 23.99 12.74
C ALA A 92 -3.78 22.99 11.93
N ALA A 93 -2.92 22.25 12.60
CA ALA A 93 -2.13 21.16 12.05
C ALA A 93 -3.02 20.07 11.45
N TRP A 94 -4.11 19.70 12.13
CA TRP A 94 -5.10 18.80 11.56
C TRP A 94 -5.72 19.37 10.28
N ARG A 95 -6.14 20.64 10.28
CA ARG A 95 -6.78 21.28 9.13
C ARG A 95 -5.83 21.35 7.92
N GLN A 96 -4.56 21.66 8.16
CA GLN A 96 -3.53 21.68 7.12
C GLN A 96 -3.36 20.29 6.48
N ARG A 97 -3.23 19.24 7.32
CA ARG A 97 -3.17 17.84 6.84
C ARG A 97 -4.44 17.47 6.07
N TRP A 98 -5.60 17.87 6.58
CA TRP A 98 -6.90 17.58 5.96
C TRP A 98 -7.05 18.20 4.58
N GLN A 99 -6.61 19.44 4.42
CA GLN A 99 -6.59 20.12 3.12
C GLN A 99 -5.58 19.46 2.18
N ALA A 100 -4.36 19.19 2.64
CA ALA A 100 -3.30 18.58 1.82
C ALA A 100 -3.66 17.20 1.28
N GLU A 101 -4.24 16.32 2.10
CA GLU A 101 -4.71 14.99 1.66
C GLU A 101 -5.77 15.05 0.56
N ARG A 102 -6.43 16.20 0.42
CA ARG A 102 -7.44 16.45 -0.62
C ARG A 102 -6.84 17.15 -1.84
N MET A 103 -5.66 17.73 -1.72
CA MET A 103 -4.92 18.42 -2.79
C MET A 103 -4.00 17.44 -3.52
N PHE A 104 -4.57 16.65 -4.42
CA PHE A 104 -3.81 15.79 -5.30
C PHE A 104 -4.42 15.75 -6.71
N LEU A 105 -3.59 15.42 -7.69
CA LEU A 105 -4.00 15.02 -9.03
C LEU A 105 -3.40 13.64 -9.30
N ALA A 106 -4.23 12.68 -9.70
CA ALA A 106 -3.79 11.33 -9.99
C ALA A 106 -4.35 10.86 -11.33
N ALA A 107 -3.59 10.02 -12.02
CA ALA A 107 -3.98 9.40 -13.27
C ALA A 107 -3.44 7.97 -13.32
N ASP A 108 -4.31 7.03 -13.68
CA ASP A 108 -3.93 5.64 -13.86
C ASP A 108 -3.05 5.45 -15.10
N GLY A 109 -2.27 4.38 -15.11
CA GLY A 109 -1.37 4.06 -16.21
C GLY A 109 -2.14 3.47 -17.39
N GLU A 110 -1.82 3.94 -18.59
CA GLU A 110 -2.40 3.51 -19.86
C GLU A 110 -1.30 2.92 -20.76
N ALA A 111 -1.42 1.64 -21.10
CA ALA A 111 -0.46 0.99 -21.99
C ALA A 111 -0.52 1.58 -23.41
N GLY A 112 0.65 1.78 -24.03
CA GLY A 112 0.78 2.36 -25.37
C GLY A 112 0.73 3.89 -25.39
N LYS A 113 0.42 4.55 -24.25
CA LYS A 113 0.42 6.01 -24.17
C LYS A 113 1.80 6.56 -23.84
N ARG A 114 2.10 7.73 -24.42
CA ARG A 114 3.38 8.40 -24.21
C ARG A 114 3.58 8.71 -22.74
N PHE A 115 4.74 8.30 -22.24
CA PHE A 115 5.18 8.56 -20.87
C PHE A 115 4.29 7.98 -19.76
N GLY A 116 3.40 7.03 -20.09
CA GLY A 116 2.65 6.26 -19.12
C GLY A 116 1.15 6.48 -19.11
N ASN A 117 0.66 7.71 -19.36
CA ASN A 117 -0.77 8.03 -19.53
C ASN A 117 -0.97 9.41 -20.16
N GLU A 118 -2.20 9.74 -20.57
CA GLU A 118 -2.49 11.02 -21.22
C GLU A 118 -2.67 12.20 -20.27
N THR A 119 -3.09 11.94 -19.03
CA THR A 119 -3.44 13.01 -18.08
C THR A 119 -2.21 13.66 -17.48
N ILE A 120 -1.27 12.87 -16.96
CA ILE A 120 -0.01 13.32 -16.37
C ILE A 120 1.12 12.65 -17.15
N ARG A 121 2.00 13.46 -17.74
CA ARG A 121 3.20 12.98 -18.44
C ARG A 121 4.43 13.45 -17.71
N VAL A 122 5.38 12.53 -17.54
CA VAL A 122 6.72 12.83 -17.05
C VAL A 122 7.72 12.34 -18.09
N THR A 123 8.45 13.27 -18.71
CA THR A 123 9.51 12.92 -19.67
C THR A 123 10.68 12.24 -18.95
N ASP A 124 11.53 11.53 -19.69
CA ASP A 124 12.76 10.92 -19.18
C ASP A 124 13.74 11.94 -18.54
N THR A 125 13.69 13.20 -18.98
CA THR A 125 14.40 14.35 -18.38
C THR A 125 13.75 14.91 -17.12
N GLY A 126 12.57 14.41 -16.74
CA GLY A 126 11.85 14.80 -15.54
C GLY A 126 10.91 16.00 -15.71
N GLN A 127 10.65 16.46 -16.94
CA GLN A 127 9.64 17.49 -17.17
C GLN A 127 8.24 16.93 -16.93
N VAL A 128 7.45 17.61 -16.10
CA VAL A 128 6.10 17.19 -15.75
C VAL A 128 5.10 18.05 -16.49
N SER A 129 4.12 17.43 -17.15
CA SER A 129 3.00 18.15 -17.76
C SER A 129 1.66 17.48 -17.45
N ALA A 130 0.62 18.29 -17.29
CA ALA A 130 -0.75 17.85 -17.07
C ALA A 130 -1.66 18.28 -18.23
N LYS A 131 -2.56 17.41 -18.68
CA LYS A 131 -3.64 17.77 -19.60
C LYS A 131 -4.69 18.55 -18.84
N LEU A 132 -5.02 19.75 -19.31
CA LEU A 132 -6.04 20.59 -18.69
C LEU A 132 -7.44 20.24 -19.24
N PRO A 133 -8.47 20.23 -18.38
CA PRO A 133 -9.86 20.16 -18.82
C PRO A 133 -10.27 21.47 -19.51
N ALA A 134 -11.33 21.43 -20.31
CA ALA A 134 -11.80 22.58 -21.10
C ALA A 134 -11.96 23.89 -20.29
N PRO A 135 -12.51 23.89 -19.05
CA PRO A 135 -12.64 25.12 -18.25
C PRO A 135 -11.30 25.76 -17.87
N LEU A 136 -10.21 25.00 -17.89
CA LEU A 136 -8.86 25.46 -17.56
C LEU A 136 -7.99 25.66 -18.81
N ALA A 137 -8.55 25.52 -20.03
CA ALA A 137 -7.77 25.60 -21.27
C ALA A 137 -6.97 26.90 -21.39
N ARG A 138 -7.50 28.02 -20.89
CA ARG A 138 -6.85 29.34 -20.85
C ARG A 138 -5.54 29.37 -20.05
N LEU A 139 -5.30 28.39 -19.18
CA LEU A 139 -4.08 28.29 -18.39
C LEU A 139 -2.98 27.51 -19.11
N ALA A 140 -3.29 26.81 -20.21
CA ALA A 140 -2.32 25.99 -20.91
C ALA A 140 -1.12 26.82 -21.39
N ASN A 141 0.09 26.38 -21.04
CA ASN A 141 1.35 27.00 -21.47
C ASN A 141 2.09 26.12 -22.49
N ALA A 142 1.47 25.04 -22.97
CA ALA A 142 2.04 24.11 -23.93
C ALA A 142 0.98 23.55 -24.91
N PRO A 143 1.42 23.03 -26.08
CA PRO A 143 0.52 22.47 -27.09
C PRO A 143 -0.42 21.39 -26.55
N HIS A 144 -1.53 21.19 -27.28
CA HIS A 144 -2.57 20.23 -26.94
C HIS A 144 -3.22 20.48 -25.58
N GLY A 145 -3.34 21.75 -25.15
CA GLY A 145 -4.01 22.13 -23.91
C GLY A 145 -3.33 21.55 -22.66
N ARG A 146 -1.99 21.52 -22.65
CA ARG A 146 -1.21 21.02 -21.52
C ARG A 146 -0.63 22.18 -20.72
N TYR A 147 -0.41 21.91 -19.44
CA TYR A 147 0.34 22.76 -18.52
C TYR A 147 1.63 22.04 -18.13
N VAL A 148 2.77 22.60 -18.52
CA VAL A 148 4.12 22.18 -18.09
C VAL A 148 4.44 22.88 -16.78
N LEU A 149 4.84 22.13 -15.76
CA LEU A 149 5.29 22.67 -14.49
C LEU A 149 6.73 23.18 -14.61
N ASP A 150 7.04 24.28 -13.91
CA ASP A 150 8.39 24.86 -13.90
C ASP A 150 9.42 23.94 -13.22
N ALA A 151 8.96 23.14 -12.25
CA ALA A 151 9.79 22.18 -11.53
C ALA A 151 9.93 20.85 -12.29
N THR A 152 11.14 20.28 -12.24
CA THR A 152 11.40 18.92 -12.72
C THR A 152 11.34 17.91 -11.58
N VAL A 153 11.09 16.64 -11.92
CA VAL A 153 11.11 15.53 -10.97
C VAL A 153 12.26 14.57 -11.24
N ARG A 154 12.83 14.00 -10.18
CA ARG A 154 13.80 12.90 -10.25
C ARG A 154 13.31 11.72 -9.43
N PHE A 155 13.33 10.53 -10.03
CA PHE A 155 13.02 9.28 -9.35
C PHE A 155 14.31 8.54 -8.97
N GLN A 156 14.71 8.63 -7.71
CA GLN A 156 15.94 7.97 -7.23
C GLN A 156 15.76 6.46 -7.11
N HIS A 157 14.67 6.03 -6.47
CA HIS A 157 14.36 4.62 -6.35
C HIS A 157 13.77 4.09 -7.65
N ARG A 158 14.43 3.09 -8.25
CA ARG A 158 14.02 2.44 -9.51
C ARG A 158 13.88 3.41 -10.69
N GLY A 159 14.68 4.47 -10.72
CA GLY A 159 14.65 5.46 -11.79
C GLY A 159 14.96 4.89 -13.17
N GLN A 160 15.84 3.89 -13.28
CA GLN A 160 16.12 3.23 -14.55
C GLN A 160 14.92 2.41 -15.04
N GLU A 161 14.34 1.56 -14.17
CA GLU A 161 13.14 0.80 -14.52
C GLU A 161 12.00 1.72 -14.96
N TRP A 162 11.79 2.85 -14.27
CA TRP A 162 10.80 3.84 -14.69
C TRP A 162 11.12 4.43 -16.06
N ARG A 163 12.38 4.83 -16.32
CA ARG A 163 12.82 5.34 -17.64
C ARG A 163 12.53 4.33 -18.75
N ASP A 164 12.89 3.06 -18.54
CA ASP A 164 12.64 1.99 -19.51
C ASP A 164 11.14 1.85 -19.81
N ARG A 165 10.27 2.01 -18.80
CA ARG A 165 8.82 1.97 -18.97
C ARG A 165 8.31 3.13 -19.82
N VAL A 166 8.72 4.36 -19.51
CA VAL A 166 8.22 5.54 -20.22
C VAL A 166 8.73 5.61 -21.67
N THR A 167 9.99 5.20 -21.90
CA THR A 167 10.56 5.11 -23.25
C THR A 167 9.87 4.03 -24.08
N ALA A 168 9.47 2.91 -23.46
CA ALA A 168 8.70 1.85 -24.12
C ALA A 168 7.17 2.10 -24.13
N ASN A 169 6.69 3.29 -23.74
CA ASN A 169 5.26 3.63 -23.66
C ASN A 169 4.42 2.61 -22.87
N ARG A 170 4.98 2.07 -21.79
CA ARG A 170 4.27 1.16 -20.89
C ARG A 170 3.45 1.94 -19.87
N ALA A 171 2.38 1.32 -19.37
CA ALA A 171 1.49 1.91 -18.38
C ALA A 171 2.26 2.34 -17.11
N VAL A 172 2.16 3.62 -16.77
CA VAL A 172 2.66 4.20 -15.51
C VAL A 172 1.59 5.16 -14.99
N ALA A 173 1.10 4.88 -13.79
CA ALA A 173 0.22 5.79 -13.06
C ALA A 173 1.06 6.83 -12.31
N TYR A 174 0.58 8.07 -12.27
CA TYR A 174 1.21 9.16 -11.52
C TYR A 174 0.24 9.77 -10.52
N ARG A 175 0.80 10.26 -9.41
CA ARG A 175 0.08 11.07 -8.42
C ARG A 175 0.95 12.24 -7.98
N ILE A 176 0.46 13.45 -8.19
CA ILE A 176 1.01 14.70 -7.67
C ILE A 176 0.31 15.02 -6.36
N HIS A 177 1.06 15.19 -5.27
CA HIS A 177 0.50 15.44 -3.94
C HIS A 177 1.46 16.24 -3.04
N HIS A 178 0.91 16.92 -2.04
CA HIS A 178 1.66 17.70 -1.08
C HIS A 178 1.92 16.88 0.20
N ASP A 179 3.19 16.78 0.61
CA ASP A 179 3.59 16.20 1.90
C ASP A 179 3.76 17.35 2.91
N VAL A 180 2.83 17.44 3.86
CA VAL A 180 2.82 18.50 4.87
C VAL A 180 3.99 18.40 5.84
N VAL A 181 4.42 17.18 6.16
CA VAL A 181 5.51 16.98 7.14
C VAL A 181 6.83 17.45 6.58
N ARG A 182 7.05 17.22 5.28
CA ARG A 182 8.28 17.62 4.58
C ARG A 182 8.17 18.97 3.88
N GLY A 183 7.00 19.61 3.92
CA GLY A 183 6.75 20.91 3.30
C GLY A 183 7.03 20.97 1.80
N ARG A 184 6.80 19.87 1.06
CA ARG A 184 7.11 19.80 -0.37
C ARG A 184 6.15 18.96 -1.18
N TRP A 185 6.09 19.25 -2.48
CA TRP A 185 5.31 18.48 -3.44
C TRP A 185 6.08 17.28 -3.95
N TYR A 186 5.36 16.20 -4.20
CA TYR A 186 5.88 14.95 -4.74
C TYR A 186 5.09 14.49 -5.95
N VAL A 187 5.79 13.87 -6.88
CA VAL A 187 5.21 12.99 -7.89
C VAL A 187 5.59 11.56 -7.52
N THR A 188 4.60 10.69 -7.38
CA THR A 188 4.82 9.24 -7.25
C THR A 188 4.44 8.55 -8.54
N ALA A 189 5.33 7.71 -9.05
CA ALA A 189 5.10 6.84 -10.19
C ALA A 189 4.82 5.41 -9.68
N SER A 190 3.81 4.75 -10.24
CA SER A 190 3.49 3.36 -9.91
C SER A 190 3.10 2.58 -11.15
N TRP A 191 3.52 1.31 -11.19
CA TRP A 191 3.23 0.39 -12.28
C TRP A 191 3.18 -1.04 -11.77
N GLN A 192 2.51 -1.90 -12.53
CA GLN A 192 2.51 -3.32 -12.25
C GLN A 192 3.88 -3.92 -12.59
N ARG A 193 4.46 -4.64 -11.63
CA ARG A 193 5.72 -5.37 -11.78
C ARG A 193 5.40 -6.83 -12.02
N THR A 194 6.12 -7.45 -12.95
CA THR A 194 6.15 -8.90 -13.04
C THR A 194 6.73 -9.41 -11.73
N ALA A 195 6.04 -10.33 -11.08
CA ALA A 195 6.58 -10.99 -9.90
C ALA A 195 7.91 -11.65 -10.27
N ALA A 196 8.95 -11.43 -9.47
CA ALA A 196 10.18 -12.18 -9.63
C ALA A 196 9.85 -13.67 -9.43
N ALA A 197 10.46 -14.54 -10.22
CA ALA A 197 10.37 -15.96 -9.99
C ALA A 197 10.85 -16.24 -8.55
N VAL A 198 10.03 -16.93 -7.77
CA VAL A 198 10.41 -17.37 -6.44
C VAL A 198 11.43 -18.50 -6.62
N LEU A 199 12.65 -18.28 -6.15
CA LEU A 199 13.65 -19.34 -6.13
C LEU A 199 13.18 -20.44 -5.17
N PRO A 200 13.33 -21.73 -5.54
CA PRO A 200 13.20 -22.82 -4.58
C PRO A 200 14.07 -22.57 -3.35
N LEU A 201 13.61 -22.99 -2.18
CA LEU A 201 14.30 -22.70 -0.92
C LEU A 201 15.75 -23.21 -0.97
N GLU A 202 15.96 -24.41 -1.49
CA GLU A 202 17.27 -25.03 -1.63
C GLU A 202 18.20 -24.19 -2.51
N ALA A 203 17.67 -23.62 -3.60
CA ALA A 203 18.44 -22.75 -4.49
C ALA A 203 18.75 -21.39 -3.83
N ALA A 204 17.82 -20.86 -3.02
CA ALA A 204 18.02 -19.63 -2.28
C ALA A 204 19.09 -19.79 -1.18
N LEU A 205 19.18 -20.97 -0.55
CA LEU A 205 20.13 -21.29 0.50
C LEU A 205 21.51 -21.75 -0.03
N ALA A 206 21.66 -21.97 -1.34
CA ALA A 206 22.88 -22.55 -1.93
C ALA A 206 24.16 -21.74 -1.68
N ARG A 207 24.04 -20.47 -1.28
CA ARG A 207 25.17 -19.58 -0.94
C ARG A 207 25.21 -19.20 0.55
N GLY A 208 24.47 -19.93 1.38
CA GLY A 208 24.21 -19.54 2.75
C GLY A 208 23.17 -18.41 2.85
N VAL A 209 23.05 -17.82 4.03
CA VAL A 209 22.08 -16.76 4.31
C VAL A 209 22.72 -15.63 5.10
N VAL A 210 22.10 -14.45 5.07
CA VAL A 210 22.45 -13.37 6.00
C VAL A 210 21.39 -13.34 7.08
N GLY A 211 21.79 -13.72 8.30
CA GLY A 211 20.98 -13.49 9.50
C GLY A 211 21.06 -12.01 9.86
N VAL A 212 19.91 -11.37 10.04
CA VAL A 212 19.82 -9.97 10.47
C VAL A 212 19.08 -9.93 11.79
N ASP A 213 19.70 -9.34 12.79
CA ASP A 213 19.15 -9.18 14.13
C ASP A 213 19.18 -7.71 14.56
N MET A 214 18.12 -7.28 15.26
CA MET A 214 17.95 -5.91 15.72
C MET A 214 18.21 -5.86 17.22
N ASN A 215 19.29 -5.21 17.62
CA ASN A 215 19.68 -5.00 19.01
C ASN A 215 19.30 -3.58 19.45
N ASP A 216 19.44 -3.30 20.75
CA ASP A 216 19.04 -2.02 21.34
C ASP A 216 19.83 -0.83 20.78
N ASP A 217 21.07 -1.05 20.33
CA ASP A 217 22.03 -0.03 19.88
C ASP A 217 22.52 -0.24 18.44
N HIS A 218 22.24 -1.39 17.83
CA HIS A 218 22.70 -1.69 16.47
C HIS A 218 21.86 -2.74 15.74
N LEU A 219 21.94 -2.70 14.42
CA LEU A 219 21.58 -3.82 13.56
C LEU A 219 22.81 -4.70 13.35
N ALA A 220 22.72 -5.99 13.67
CA ALA A 220 23.76 -6.98 13.37
C ALA A 220 23.37 -7.80 12.14
N ALA A 221 24.28 -7.93 11.18
CA ALA A 221 24.13 -8.79 10.03
C ALA A 221 25.29 -9.80 10.00
N TRP A 222 24.98 -11.09 10.01
CA TRP A 222 25.98 -12.16 9.97
C TRP A 222 25.72 -13.10 8.81
N GLN A 223 26.73 -13.34 7.99
CA GLN A 223 26.68 -14.40 6.99
C GLN A 223 26.73 -15.76 7.70
N LEU A 224 25.78 -16.63 7.36
CA LEU A 224 25.75 -18.04 7.73
C LEU A 224 26.03 -18.88 6.48
N ASP A 225 26.77 -19.96 6.62
CA ASP A 225 26.98 -20.94 5.55
C ASP A 225 25.70 -21.76 5.27
N VAL A 226 25.79 -22.73 4.36
CA VAL A 226 24.67 -23.61 3.98
C VAL A 226 24.19 -24.53 5.12
N HIS A 227 24.96 -24.66 6.19
CA HIS A 227 24.65 -25.45 7.38
C HIS A 227 24.15 -24.58 8.54
N GLY A 228 24.13 -23.26 8.38
CA GLY A 228 23.73 -22.31 9.42
C GLY A 228 24.87 -21.89 10.35
N ASN A 229 26.12 -22.24 10.05
CA ASN A 229 27.26 -21.81 10.85
C ASN A 229 27.67 -20.38 10.47
N PRO A 230 27.98 -19.51 11.43
CA PRO A 230 28.47 -18.17 11.13
C PRO A 230 29.81 -18.20 10.39
N VAL A 231 29.93 -17.36 9.36
CA VAL A 231 31.13 -17.19 8.54
C VAL A 231 31.68 -15.78 8.75
N GLY A 232 32.94 -15.70 9.19
CA GLY A 232 33.61 -14.43 9.47
C GLY A 232 32.98 -13.66 10.64
N GLU A 233 33.19 -12.35 10.65
CA GLU A 233 32.68 -11.46 11.70
C GLU A 233 31.34 -10.81 11.30
N PRO A 234 30.44 -10.55 12.27
CA PRO A 234 29.20 -9.86 12.00
C PRO A 234 29.45 -8.39 11.62
N GLN A 235 28.72 -7.88 10.63
CA GLN A 235 28.66 -6.45 10.36
C GLN A 235 27.65 -5.78 11.29
N ARG A 236 28.06 -4.68 11.93
CA ARG A 236 27.22 -3.91 12.85
C ARG A 236 26.95 -2.52 12.30
N TYR A 237 25.69 -2.11 12.32
CA TYR A 237 25.24 -0.77 11.93
C TYR A 237 24.58 -0.10 13.14
N PHE A 238 25.34 0.77 13.83
CA PHE A 238 24.90 1.47 15.04
C PHE A 238 23.94 2.62 14.72
N TYR A 239 22.96 2.88 15.60
CA TYR A 239 21.99 3.98 15.48
C TYR A 239 21.58 4.60 16.82
#